data_AF-A0A6S6XRR0-F1
#
_entry.id   AF-A0A6S6XRR0-F1
#
_cell.length_a   1.000
_cell.length_b   1.000
_cell.length_c   1.000
_cell.angle_alpha   90.00
_cell.angle_beta   90.00
_cell.angle_gamma   90.00
#
_symmetry.space_group_name_H-M   'P 1'
#
loop_
_entity.id
_entity.type
_entity.pdbx_description
1 polymer ?
#
loop_
_entity_poly.entity_id
_entity_poly.type
_entity_poly.pdbx_seq_one_letter_code
_entity_poly.pdbx_strand_id
1 'polypeptide(L)'
;MRQLGRGKRSLPWARIFCSGFSQKTGKPGKIPETEMDDGLMDQKAIAAYVKERICSSVRKRKPFILAANWKMNKTSYETRQYLEALSHYRFSRRNTVIIFPPSFYLPLFQENADPRIRYGPQNLYCERKGAFTGELSPWMARELGCSCCILGHSERRNLFHETDELIGRKVSACLKAGLHPVLCIGEHLEERRSESWKSVLCRQLERDLAGVDGAGAARIVIAYEPVWAIGTGESASPEQIEEAHGAIRQELISLFGFAAGSGIPILYGGSAGPGNIGRIALCGNVSGFLIGTASLDVQKFIQMMDLVNEESQNPGETGSGEAYGIAR
;
A
#
# COMPACT_ATOMS: atom_id res chain seq x y z
N MET A 1 1.65 -15.16 -43.11
CA MET A 1 1.32 -16.17 -42.09
C MET A 1 2.61 -16.71 -41.47
N ARG A 2 2.95 -16.31 -40.25
CA ARG A 2 3.94 -17.01 -39.41
C ARG A 2 3.36 -17.11 -38.01
N GLN A 3 3.07 -18.35 -37.61
CA GLN A 3 2.60 -18.69 -36.27
C GLN A 3 3.76 -18.47 -35.29
N LEU A 4 3.53 -17.67 -34.24
CA LEU A 4 4.37 -17.67 -33.04
C LEU A 4 3.56 -18.26 -31.89
N GLY A 5 4.00 -19.44 -31.48
CA GLY A 5 3.38 -20.23 -30.41
C GLY A 5 3.34 -19.47 -29.10
N ARG A 6 2.14 -19.35 -28.54
CA ARG A 6 1.91 -18.87 -27.18
C ARG A 6 2.32 -19.97 -26.19
N GLY A 7 3.60 -19.97 -25.81
CA GLY A 7 4.05 -20.69 -24.62
C GLY A 7 3.42 -20.05 -23.39
N LYS A 8 2.45 -20.73 -22.76
CA LYS A 8 1.95 -20.40 -21.43
C LYS A 8 3.09 -20.54 -20.41
N ARG A 9 3.84 -19.46 -20.20
CA ARG A 9 4.70 -19.33 -19.01
C ARG A 9 3.83 -18.80 -17.89
N SER A 10 3.40 -19.69 -16.99
CA SER A 10 2.82 -19.32 -15.71
C SER A 10 3.81 -18.45 -14.93
N LEU A 11 3.52 -17.16 -14.80
CA LEU A 11 4.35 -16.21 -14.06
C LEU A 11 4.19 -16.40 -12.54
N PRO A 12 5.26 -16.20 -11.74
CA PRO A 12 5.35 -16.56 -10.31
C PRO A 12 4.61 -15.58 -9.38
N TRP A 13 3.32 -15.36 -9.61
CA TRP A 13 2.47 -14.45 -8.82
C TRP A 13 2.29 -14.87 -7.35
N ALA A 14 2.24 -16.18 -7.07
CA ALA A 14 2.00 -16.69 -5.71
C ALA A 14 3.14 -16.42 -4.72
N ARG A 15 4.35 -16.08 -5.18
CA ARG A 15 5.50 -15.91 -4.26
C ARG A 15 5.66 -14.51 -3.68
N ILE A 16 5.04 -13.49 -4.26
CA ILE A 16 5.18 -12.10 -3.75
C ILE A 16 4.07 -11.78 -2.72
N PHE A 17 2.91 -12.43 -2.83
CA PHE A 17 1.79 -12.27 -1.88
C PHE A 17 1.47 -13.53 -1.04
N CYS A 18 1.82 -14.75 -1.47
CA CYS A 18 1.48 -16.01 -0.76
C CYS A 18 2.69 -16.82 -0.23
N SER A 19 3.93 -16.31 -0.26
CA SER A 19 5.07 -17.03 0.34
C SER A 19 5.04 -16.96 1.87
N GLY A 20 4.14 -17.74 2.47
CA GLY A 20 4.01 -17.96 3.91
C GLY A 20 3.34 -19.29 4.27
N PHE A 21 2.63 -19.93 3.36
CA PHE A 21 2.04 -21.26 3.58
C PHE A 21 2.69 -22.30 2.67
N SER A 22 3.89 -22.75 3.04
CA SER A 22 4.36 -24.08 2.69
C SER A 22 4.49 -24.83 4.01
N GLN A 23 3.60 -25.79 4.24
CA GLN A 23 3.72 -26.76 5.33
C GLN A 23 5.08 -27.44 5.22
N LYS A 24 6.03 -27.02 6.05
CA LYS A 24 7.05 -27.91 6.58
C LYS A 24 6.74 -28.03 8.05
N THR A 25 6.29 -29.21 8.44
CA THR A 25 6.13 -29.69 9.81
C THR A 25 7.50 -29.67 10.50
N GLY A 26 7.97 -28.49 10.89
CA GLY A 26 8.99 -28.32 11.91
C GLY A 26 8.26 -28.28 13.25
N LYS A 27 8.63 -29.18 14.16
CA LYS A 27 8.12 -29.20 15.54
C LYS A 27 8.12 -27.77 16.11
N PRO A 28 7.05 -27.32 16.78
CA PRO A 28 7.08 -26.02 17.44
C PRO A 28 8.26 -25.99 18.41
N GLY A 29 9.14 -25.00 18.24
CA GLY A 29 10.22 -24.75 19.20
C GLY A 29 9.58 -24.57 20.57
N LYS A 30 10.07 -25.35 21.55
CA LYS A 30 9.62 -25.27 22.93
C LYS A 30 9.65 -23.82 23.41
N ILE A 31 8.55 -23.38 23.99
CA ILE A 31 8.49 -22.20 24.85
C ILE A 31 9.52 -22.46 25.96
N PRO A 32 10.44 -21.52 26.28
CA PRO A 32 11.27 -21.66 27.47
C PRO A 32 10.33 -21.76 28.67
N GLU A 33 10.31 -22.92 29.32
CA GLU A 33 9.71 -23.10 30.65
C GLU A 33 10.61 -22.36 31.65
N THR A 34 10.44 -21.04 31.73
CA THR A 34 10.88 -20.25 32.86
C THR A 34 9.62 -19.82 33.59
N GLU A 35 9.36 -20.52 34.69
CA GLU A 35 8.53 -20.16 35.83
C GLU A 35 7.33 -19.25 35.50
N MET A 36 6.18 -19.90 35.33
CA MET A 36 4.87 -19.26 35.41
C MET A 36 4.69 -18.67 36.80
N ASP A 37 4.98 -17.39 36.93
CA ASP A 37 4.40 -16.56 37.98
C ASP A 37 3.06 -16.02 37.43
N ASP A 38 1.97 -16.28 38.15
CA ASP A 38 0.57 -15.93 37.81
C ASP A 38 0.33 -14.40 37.96
N GLY A 39 1.20 -13.60 37.36
CA GLY A 39 1.07 -12.16 37.23
C GLY A 39 0.43 -11.82 35.89
N LEU A 40 -0.74 -11.17 35.93
CA LEU A 40 -1.33 -10.43 34.81
C LEU A 40 -0.22 -9.80 33.95
N MET A 41 0.08 -10.38 32.80
CA MET A 41 0.82 -9.67 31.76
C MET A 41 -0.01 -8.42 31.44
N ASP A 42 0.54 -7.25 31.77
CA ASP A 42 -0.08 -5.95 31.52
C ASP A 42 -0.62 -5.91 30.09
N GLN A 43 -1.89 -5.55 29.89
CA GLN A 43 -2.49 -5.41 28.56
C GLN A 43 -1.62 -4.50 27.65
N LYS A 44 -0.89 -3.54 28.22
CA LYS A 44 0.11 -2.75 27.48
C LYS A 44 1.30 -3.57 27.01
N ALA A 45 1.80 -4.53 27.80
CA ALA A 45 2.91 -5.40 27.41
C ALA A 45 2.50 -6.36 26.28
N ILE A 46 1.26 -6.89 26.33
CA ILE A 46 0.70 -7.69 25.23
C ILE A 46 0.52 -6.83 23.97
N ALA A 47 -0.05 -5.63 24.10
CA ALA A 47 -0.20 -4.69 22.99
C ALA A 47 1.15 -4.29 22.38
N ALA A 48 2.17 -4.05 23.21
CA ALA A 48 3.53 -3.74 22.78
C ALA A 48 4.20 -4.93 22.07
N TYR A 49 4.07 -6.15 22.60
CA TYR A 49 4.58 -7.37 21.98
C TYR A 49 3.90 -7.67 20.63
N VAL A 50 2.57 -7.48 20.56
CA VAL A 50 1.81 -7.60 19.32
C VAL A 50 2.23 -6.51 18.33
N LYS A 51 2.39 -5.26 18.77
CA LYS A 51 2.90 -4.15 17.94
C LYS A 51 4.29 -4.48 17.38
N GLU A 52 5.21 -4.95 18.21
CA GLU A 52 6.58 -5.30 17.82
C GLU A 52 6.61 -6.49 16.85
N ARG A 53 5.86 -7.57 17.12
CA ARG A 53 5.78 -8.73 16.23
C ARG A 53 5.09 -8.43 14.91
N ILE A 54 4.04 -7.62 14.89
CA ILE A 54 3.38 -7.21 13.64
C ILE A 54 4.34 -6.34 12.82
N CYS A 55 4.93 -5.31 13.42
CA CYS A 55 5.86 -4.41 12.72
C CYS A 55 7.09 -5.17 12.18
N SER A 56 7.71 -6.04 12.99
CA SER A 56 8.88 -6.81 12.56
C SER A 56 8.55 -7.90 11.53
N SER A 57 7.39 -8.56 11.63
CA SER A 57 6.94 -9.59 10.69
C SER A 57 6.57 -9.00 9.32
N VAL A 58 5.94 -7.81 9.30
CA VAL A 58 5.62 -7.07 8.07
C VAL A 58 6.91 -6.61 7.37
N ARG A 59 7.86 -6.03 8.11
CA ARG A 59 9.13 -5.52 7.55
C ARG A 59 10.05 -6.60 7.00
N LYS A 60 10.14 -7.77 7.64
CA LYS A 60 11.11 -8.81 7.25
C LYS A 60 10.70 -9.66 6.04
N ARG A 61 9.49 -9.49 5.48
CA ARG A 61 8.95 -10.45 4.48
C ARG A 61 8.37 -9.85 3.21
N LYS A 62 7.98 -8.57 3.16
CA LYS A 62 7.32 -8.01 1.98
C LYS A 62 8.11 -6.82 1.40
N PRO A 63 8.25 -6.74 0.06
CA PRO A 63 8.81 -5.56 -0.57
C PRO A 63 8.00 -4.31 -0.18
N PHE A 64 8.71 -3.22 0.05
CA PHE A 64 8.12 -1.92 0.33
C PHE A 64 7.44 -1.38 -0.92
N ILE A 65 6.20 -0.91 -0.82
CA ILE A 65 5.43 -0.48 -2.00
C ILE A 65 5.64 1.01 -2.24
N LEU A 66 6.14 1.41 -3.41
CA LEU A 66 6.15 2.81 -3.87
C LEU A 66 5.15 2.96 -5.00
N ALA A 67 3.98 3.51 -4.69
CA ALA A 67 2.92 3.77 -5.65
C ALA A 67 2.89 5.26 -6.02
N ALA A 68 3.00 5.58 -7.31
CA ALA A 68 2.86 6.93 -7.84
C ALA A 68 1.41 7.16 -8.31
N ASN A 69 0.65 8.03 -7.63
CA ASN A 69 -0.63 8.51 -8.13
C ASN A 69 -0.41 9.82 -8.91
N TRP A 70 -0.41 9.73 -10.24
CA TRP A 70 -0.19 10.90 -11.09
C TRP A 70 -1.36 11.89 -11.09
N LYS A 71 -2.53 11.50 -10.58
CA LYS A 71 -3.77 12.28 -10.68
C LYS A 71 -4.00 12.73 -12.13
N MET A 72 -4.57 13.91 -12.34
CA MET A 72 -4.81 14.48 -13.66
C MET A 72 -3.58 15.24 -14.20
N ASN A 73 -2.44 14.55 -14.39
CA ASN A 73 -1.20 15.14 -14.89
C ASN A 73 -0.62 14.36 -16.07
N LYS A 74 0.32 15.03 -16.76
CA LYS A 74 1.12 14.57 -17.90
C LYS A 74 0.37 14.50 -19.23
N THR A 75 1.13 14.75 -20.29
CA THR A 75 0.81 14.52 -21.70
C THR A 75 1.30 13.12 -22.12
N SER A 76 0.94 12.69 -23.34
CA SER A 76 1.48 11.44 -23.90
C SER A 76 3.00 11.52 -24.12
N TYR A 77 3.54 12.70 -24.44
CA TYR A 77 4.97 12.94 -24.58
C TYR A 77 5.69 12.79 -23.23
N GLU A 78 5.23 13.50 -22.21
CA GLU A 78 5.80 13.43 -20.85
C GLU A 78 5.69 12.02 -20.25
N THR A 79 4.62 11.29 -20.57
CA THR A 79 4.47 9.89 -20.15
C THR A 79 5.56 9.00 -20.75
N ARG A 80 5.84 9.13 -22.05
CA ARG A 80 6.91 8.35 -22.70
C ARG A 80 8.28 8.69 -22.12
N GLN A 81 8.59 9.97 -21.95
CA GLN A 81 9.86 10.40 -21.35
C GLN A 81 10.03 9.86 -19.93
N TYR A 82 8.96 9.85 -19.13
CA TYR A 82 8.99 9.30 -17.78
C TYR A 82 9.27 7.79 -17.77
N LEU A 83 8.59 7.04 -18.65
CA LEU A 83 8.81 5.60 -18.79
C LEU A 83 10.20 5.25 -19.33
N GLU A 84 10.69 6.02 -20.30
CA GLU A 84 12.04 5.90 -20.84
C GLU A 84 13.09 6.12 -19.76
N ALA A 85 12.98 7.19 -18.97
CA ALA A 85 13.87 7.44 -17.85
C ALA A 85 13.88 6.29 -16.83
N LEU A 86 12.70 5.74 -16.50
CA LEU A 86 12.62 4.57 -15.62
C LEU A 86 13.18 3.28 -16.22
N SER A 87 13.20 3.13 -17.55
CA SER A 87 13.78 1.95 -18.20
C SER A 87 15.29 1.84 -17.96
N HIS A 88 15.96 2.96 -17.70
CA HIS A 88 17.39 3.01 -17.35
C HIS A 88 17.65 2.80 -15.85
N TYR A 89 16.62 2.82 -15.01
CA TYR A 89 16.76 2.63 -13.57
C TYR A 89 16.95 1.15 -13.19
N ARG A 90 17.83 0.89 -12.22
CA ARG A 90 18.12 -0.47 -11.71
C ARG A 90 17.25 -0.80 -10.52
N PHE A 91 16.04 -1.30 -10.78
CA PHE A 91 15.09 -1.70 -9.74
C PHE A 91 15.65 -2.76 -8.77
N SER A 92 15.49 -2.48 -7.47
CA SER A 92 15.72 -3.41 -6.37
C SER A 92 14.52 -4.33 -6.16
N ARG A 93 14.76 -5.59 -5.75
CA ARG A 93 13.69 -6.53 -5.35
C ARG A 93 13.04 -6.17 -4.01
N ARG A 94 13.62 -5.23 -3.27
CA ARG A 94 13.06 -4.74 -2.00
C ARG A 94 11.92 -3.76 -2.20
N ASN A 95 11.77 -3.19 -3.40
CA ASN A 95 10.69 -2.27 -3.72
C ASN A 95 9.72 -2.92 -4.71
N THR A 96 8.43 -2.72 -4.49
CA THR A 96 7.40 -2.89 -5.52
C THR A 96 7.00 -1.52 -6.03
N VAL A 97 7.26 -1.25 -7.30
CA VAL A 97 6.95 0.04 -7.92
C VAL A 97 5.63 -0.07 -8.67
N ILE A 98 4.73 0.86 -8.40
CA ILE A 98 3.41 0.93 -9.01
C ILE A 98 3.18 2.35 -9.54
N ILE A 99 2.63 2.49 -10.74
CA ILE A 99 2.27 3.79 -11.31
C ILE A 99 0.80 3.80 -11.72
N PHE A 100 0.07 4.80 -11.26
CA PHE A 100 -1.33 5.03 -11.60
C PHE A 100 -1.43 6.28 -12.47
N PRO A 101 -1.34 6.16 -13.82
CA PRO A 101 -1.54 7.27 -14.73
C PRO A 101 -3.04 7.56 -14.94
N PRO A 102 -3.39 8.73 -15.52
CA PRO A 102 -4.70 8.89 -16.14
C PRO A 102 -5.01 7.73 -17.09
N SER A 103 -6.22 7.18 -17.00
CA SER A 103 -6.58 5.90 -17.64
C SER A 103 -6.37 5.87 -19.17
N PHE A 104 -6.44 7.02 -19.82
CA PHE A 104 -6.22 7.14 -21.27
C PHE A 104 -4.76 6.91 -21.70
N TYR A 105 -3.80 6.93 -20.77
CA TYR A 105 -2.40 6.59 -21.04
C TYR A 105 -2.03 5.14 -20.74
N LEU A 106 -2.95 4.32 -20.22
CA LEU A 106 -2.68 2.90 -19.93
C LEU A 106 -2.11 2.11 -21.14
N PRO A 107 -2.55 2.34 -22.40
CA PRO A 107 -1.92 1.70 -23.56
C PRO A 107 -0.42 2.01 -23.69
N LEU A 108 0.02 3.23 -23.36
CA LEU A 108 1.44 3.59 -23.39
C LEU A 108 2.25 2.79 -22.37
N PHE A 109 1.67 2.46 -21.21
CA PHE A 109 2.31 1.60 -20.22
C PHE A 109 2.39 0.15 -20.71
N GLN A 110 1.35 -0.35 -21.37
CA GLN A 110 1.36 -1.69 -21.95
C GLN A 110 2.48 -1.87 -22.99
N GLU A 111 2.75 -0.81 -23.77
CA GLU A 111 3.76 -0.81 -24.82
C GLU A 111 5.19 -0.54 -24.31
N ASN A 112 5.34 0.37 -23.34
CA ASN A 112 6.63 1.00 -23.03
C ASN A 112 7.12 0.78 -21.58
N ALA A 113 6.27 0.32 -20.65
CA ALA A 113 6.69 0.19 -19.26
C ALA A 113 7.71 -0.95 -19.07
N ASP A 114 8.72 -0.73 -18.23
CA ASP A 114 9.60 -1.79 -17.77
C ASP A 114 8.76 -2.90 -17.09
N PRO A 115 9.01 -4.20 -17.35
CA PRO A 115 8.22 -5.30 -16.81
C PRO A 115 8.22 -5.40 -15.28
N ARG A 116 9.12 -4.68 -14.60
CA ARG A 116 9.19 -4.60 -13.13
C ARG A 116 8.24 -3.52 -12.58
N ILE A 117 7.76 -2.60 -13.41
CA ILE A 117 6.78 -1.59 -13.05
C ILE A 117 5.38 -2.19 -13.17
N ARG A 118 4.63 -2.12 -12.09
CA ARG A 118 3.18 -2.39 -12.12
C ARG A 118 2.44 -1.10 -12.45
N TYR A 119 1.29 -1.21 -13.08
CA TYR A 119 0.44 -0.06 -13.34
C TYR A 119 -1.04 -0.43 -13.28
N GLY A 120 -1.86 0.63 -13.20
CA GLY A 120 -3.30 0.51 -13.08
C GLY A 120 -4.02 1.84 -13.21
N PRO A 121 -5.34 1.83 -13.43
CA PRO A 121 -6.13 3.06 -13.44
C PRO A 121 -6.24 3.69 -12.04
N GLN A 122 -6.52 4.99 -12.02
CA GLN A 122 -6.79 5.77 -10.81
C GLN A 122 -8.24 5.62 -10.30
N ASN A 123 -9.11 4.97 -11.08
CA ASN A 123 -10.49 4.65 -10.73
C ASN A 123 -11.04 3.56 -11.67
N LEU A 124 -12.02 2.79 -11.19
CA LEU A 124 -12.82 1.86 -11.98
C LEU A 124 -14.30 1.97 -11.60
N TYR A 125 -15.17 1.56 -12.51
CA TYR A 125 -16.58 1.32 -12.19
C TYR A 125 -16.81 -0.10 -11.65
N CYS A 126 -17.98 -0.37 -11.07
CA CYS A 126 -18.28 -1.68 -10.48
C CYS A 126 -18.85 -2.70 -11.48
N GLU A 127 -19.37 -2.23 -12.61
CA GLU A 127 -20.00 -3.11 -13.61
C GLU A 127 -19.00 -3.64 -14.64
N ARG A 128 -19.26 -4.84 -15.15
CA ARG A 128 -18.43 -5.48 -16.17
C ARG A 128 -18.54 -4.79 -17.53
N LYS A 129 -19.76 -4.44 -17.91
CA LYS A 129 -20.17 -3.77 -19.16
C LYS A 129 -21.57 -3.20 -18.95
N GLY A 130 -21.97 -2.21 -19.74
CA GLY A 130 -23.32 -1.67 -19.71
C GLY A 130 -23.38 -0.23 -20.21
N ALA A 131 -24.53 0.42 -20.01
CA ALA A 131 -24.75 1.81 -20.36
C ALA A 131 -24.14 2.77 -19.32
N PHE A 132 -22.81 2.80 -19.26
CA PHE A 132 -22.01 3.64 -18.36
C PHE A 132 -21.02 4.48 -19.16
N THR A 133 -21.54 5.43 -19.94
CA THR A 133 -20.75 6.25 -20.86
C THR A 133 -19.61 6.95 -20.13
N GLY A 134 -18.37 6.75 -20.61
CA GLY A 134 -17.17 7.34 -20.03
C GLY A 134 -16.49 6.53 -18.92
N GLU A 135 -17.14 5.46 -18.42
CA GLU A 135 -16.57 4.63 -17.37
C GLU A 135 -15.61 3.54 -17.89
N LEU A 136 -14.63 3.19 -17.06
CA LEU A 136 -13.69 2.10 -17.31
C LEU A 136 -14.04 0.90 -16.44
N SER A 137 -14.24 -0.27 -17.05
CA SER A 137 -14.52 -1.50 -16.31
C SER A 137 -13.22 -2.21 -15.87
N PRO A 138 -13.26 -2.98 -14.76
CA PRO A 138 -12.09 -3.75 -14.30
C PRO A 138 -11.55 -4.75 -15.33
N TRP A 139 -12.43 -5.28 -16.19
CA TRP A 139 -12.03 -6.23 -17.23
C TRP A 139 -11.30 -5.54 -18.39
N MET A 140 -11.70 -4.31 -18.75
CA MET A 140 -10.98 -3.51 -19.73
C MET A 140 -9.57 -3.17 -19.23
N ALA A 141 -9.43 -2.73 -17.98
CA ALA A 141 -8.13 -2.44 -17.38
C ALA A 141 -7.21 -3.68 -17.37
N ARG A 142 -7.75 -4.85 -17.03
CA ARG A 142 -7.01 -6.11 -17.06
C ARG A 142 -6.50 -6.46 -18.46
N GLU A 143 -7.29 -6.21 -19.50
CA GLU A 143 -6.89 -6.45 -20.90
C GLU A 143 -5.70 -5.58 -21.32
N LEU A 144 -5.62 -4.36 -20.77
CA LEU A 144 -4.49 -3.44 -20.92
C LEU A 144 -3.27 -3.82 -20.06
N GLY A 145 -3.25 -5.00 -19.41
CA GLY A 145 -2.12 -5.46 -18.61
C GLY A 145 -2.05 -4.87 -17.19
N CYS A 146 -3.07 -4.12 -16.76
CA CYS A 146 -3.13 -3.57 -15.41
C CYS A 146 -3.15 -4.68 -14.36
N SER A 147 -2.52 -4.44 -13.21
CA SER A 147 -2.49 -5.39 -12.09
C SER A 147 -3.12 -4.88 -10.80
N CYS A 148 -3.42 -3.58 -10.74
CA CYS A 148 -3.94 -2.88 -9.57
C CYS A 148 -4.86 -1.73 -9.98
N CYS A 149 -5.57 -1.12 -9.03
CA CYS A 149 -6.39 0.08 -9.23
C CYS A 149 -6.50 0.86 -7.93
N ILE A 150 -6.46 2.20 -7.99
CA ILE A 150 -6.86 3.04 -6.85
C ILE A 150 -8.39 3.08 -6.76
N LEU A 151 -8.94 2.93 -5.56
CA LEU A 151 -10.37 3.04 -5.28
C LEU A 151 -10.59 3.86 -4.01
N GLY A 152 -11.65 4.66 -3.97
CA GLY A 152 -12.00 5.44 -2.77
C GLY A 152 -11.02 6.56 -2.42
N HIS A 153 -10.21 7.06 -3.36
CA HIS A 153 -9.32 8.19 -3.13
C HIS A 153 -10.12 9.39 -2.60
N SER A 154 -9.56 10.12 -1.63
CA SER A 154 -10.20 11.28 -0.97
C SER A 154 -10.79 12.29 -1.97
N GLU A 155 -10.07 12.63 -3.04
CA GLU A 155 -10.60 13.50 -4.11
C GLU A 155 -11.88 12.96 -4.75
N ARG A 156 -12.02 11.63 -4.89
CA ARG A 156 -13.22 10.98 -5.44
C ARG A 156 -14.38 10.97 -4.45
N ARG A 157 -14.10 10.74 -3.17
CA ARG A 157 -15.09 10.86 -2.10
C ARG A 157 -15.65 12.29 -2.01
N ASN A 158 -14.76 13.28 -2.11
CA ASN A 158 -15.10 14.68 -1.86
C ASN A 158 -15.70 15.38 -3.08
N LEU A 159 -15.07 15.24 -4.25
CA LEU A 159 -15.45 15.98 -5.46
C LEU A 159 -16.47 15.24 -6.33
N PHE A 160 -16.45 13.91 -6.26
CA PHE A 160 -17.30 13.04 -7.09
C PHE A 160 -18.31 12.25 -6.25
N HIS A 161 -18.39 12.53 -4.95
CA HIS A 161 -19.38 12.00 -4.01
C HIS A 161 -19.46 10.46 -4.01
N GLU A 162 -18.31 9.79 -4.13
CA GLU A 162 -18.28 8.34 -4.02
C GLU A 162 -18.55 7.89 -2.59
N THR A 163 -19.64 7.15 -2.41
CA THR A 163 -20.03 6.59 -1.11
C THR A 163 -19.30 5.29 -0.81
N ASP A 164 -19.23 4.94 0.48
CA ASP A 164 -18.62 3.68 0.93
C ASP A 164 -19.27 2.45 0.25
N GLU A 165 -20.59 2.49 0.03
CA GLU A 165 -21.33 1.40 -0.64
C GLU A 165 -20.95 1.27 -2.14
N LEU A 166 -20.73 2.40 -2.82
CA LEU A 166 -20.24 2.37 -4.21
C LEU A 166 -18.81 1.83 -4.26
N ILE A 167 -17.96 2.27 -3.34
CA ILE A 167 -16.56 1.85 -3.26
C ILE A 167 -16.46 0.36 -2.96
N GLY A 168 -17.26 -0.17 -2.03
CA GLY A 168 -17.33 -1.61 -1.76
C GLY A 168 -17.72 -2.45 -2.99
N ARG A 169 -18.67 -1.97 -3.79
CA ARG A 169 -19.01 -2.62 -5.08
C ARG A 169 -17.84 -2.60 -6.06
N LYS A 170 -17.09 -1.49 -6.13
CA LYS A 170 -15.89 -1.39 -6.99
C LYS A 170 -14.77 -2.30 -6.51
N VAL A 171 -14.53 -2.41 -5.20
CA VAL A 171 -13.55 -3.33 -4.59
C VAL A 171 -13.89 -4.77 -4.99
N SER A 172 -15.16 -5.17 -4.83
CA SER A 172 -15.64 -6.50 -5.23
C SER A 172 -15.40 -6.76 -6.73
N ALA A 173 -15.72 -5.81 -7.60
CA ALA A 173 -15.52 -5.93 -9.04
C ALA A 173 -14.03 -6.01 -9.43
N CYS A 174 -13.18 -5.21 -8.79
CA CYS A 174 -11.73 -5.21 -8.95
C CYS A 174 -11.14 -6.59 -8.64
N LEU A 175 -11.50 -7.15 -7.48
CA LEU A 175 -11.07 -8.49 -7.04
C LEU A 175 -11.58 -9.60 -7.97
N LYS A 176 -12.85 -9.53 -8.41
CA LYS A 176 -13.45 -10.49 -9.37
C LYS A 176 -12.76 -10.47 -10.74
N ALA A 177 -12.27 -9.31 -11.18
CA ALA A 177 -11.47 -9.22 -12.39
C ALA A 177 -10.05 -9.78 -12.20
N GLY A 178 -9.59 -9.97 -10.95
CA GLY A 178 -8.24 -10.44 -10.63
C GLY A 178 -7.22 -9.30 -10.48
N LEU A 179 -7.69 -8.07 -10.28
CA LEU A 179 -6.87 -6.90 -9.98
C LEU A 179 -6.71 -6.74 -8.46
N HIS A 180 -5.67 -6.03 -8.03
CA HIS A 180 -5.44 -5.66 -6.63
C HIS A 180 -5.98 -4.25 -6.36
N PRO A 181 -7.02 -4.08 -5.53
CA PRO A 181 -7.44 -2.76 -5.11
C PRO A 181 -6.41 -2.14 -4.15
N VAL A 182 -6.01 -0.90 -4.45
CA VAL A 182 -5.41 0.04 -3.51
C VAL A 182 -6.55 0.90 -2.99
N LEU A 183 -7.13 0.50 -1.87
CA LEU A 183 -8.27 1.14 -1.24
C LEU A 183 -7.80 2.31 -0.38
N CYS A 184 -8.19 3.52 -0.74
CA CYS A 184 -7.91 4.72 0.03
C CYS A 184 -9.00 4.95 1.10
N ILE A 185 -8.54 5.24 2.31
CA ILE A 185 -9.37 5.60 3.47
C ILE A 185 -8.73 6.76 4.20
N GLY A 186 -9.51 7.56 4.92
CA GLY A 186 -9.01 8.77 5.55
C GLY A 186 -10.11 9.62 6.17
N GLU A 187 -9.72 10.39 7.18
CA GLU A 187 -10.54 11.36 7.89
C GLU A 187 -10.22 12.81 7.50
N HIS A 188 -11.22 13.67 7.59
CA HIS A 188 -11.10 15.12 7.49
C HIS A 188 -10.59 15.75 8.80
N LEU A 189 -10.24 17.04 8.74
CA LEU A 189 -9.65 17.77 9.88
C LEU A 189 -10.60 17.82 11.08
N GLU A 190 -11.89 18.00 10.83
CA GLU A 190 -12.92 18.07 11.88
C GLU A 190 -13.09 16.72 12.59
N GLU A 191 -13.02 15.62 11.83
CA GLU A 191 -13.07 14.26 12.35
C GLU A 191 -11.80 13.94 13.16
N ARG A 192 -10.62 14.40 12.69
CA ARG A 192 -9.35 14.27 13.43
C ARG A 192 -9.40 14.99 14.77
N ARG A 193 -10.00 16.19 14.82
CA ARG A 193 -10.10 17.01 16.03
C ARG A 193 -11.13 16.50 17.04
N SER A 194 -12.12 15.72 16.60
CA SER A 194 -13.26 15.32 17.43
C SER A 194 -13.11 13.94 18.11
N GLU A 195 -11.89 13.41 18.22
CA GLU A 195 -11.59 12.02 18.68
C GLU A 195 -12.31 10.90 17.90
N SER A 196 -13.15 11.25 16.91
CA SER A 196 -13.98 10.34 16.13
C SER A 196 -13.26 9.72 14.93
N TRP A 197 -12.06 10.19 14.59
CA TRP A 197 -11.33 9.71 13.41
C TRP A 197 -11.15 8.19 13.35
N LYS A 198 -11.00 7.51 14.50
CA LYS A 198 -10.93 6.04 14.54
C LYS A 198 -12.21 5.41 14.01
N SER A 199 -13.37 5.92 14.42
CA SER A 199 -14.66 5.38 13.98
C SER A 199 -14.91 5.65 12.49
N VAL A 200 -14.38 6.76 11.95
CA VAL A 200 -14.41 7.06 10.51
C VAL A 200 -13.62 6.01 9.73
N LEU A 201 -12.39 5.71 10.14
CA LEU A 201 -11.56 4.71 9.48
C LEU A 201 -12.16 3.30 9.60
N CYS A 202 -12.68 2.93 10.78
CA CYS A 202 -13.37 1.64 10.96
C CYS A 202 -14.59 1.53 10.04
N ARG A 203 -15.47 2.54 10.02
CA ARG A 203 -16.66 2.56 9.16
C ARG A 203 -16.29 2.39 7.68
N GLN A 204 -15.29 3.14 7.20
CA GLN A 204 -14.85 3.05 5.80
C GLN A 204 -14.34 1.63 5.51
N LEU A 205 -13.48 1.06 6.36
CA LEU A 205 -12.99 -0.31 6.18
C LEU A 205 -14.11 -1.36 6.18
N GLU A 206 -15.02 -1.31 7.15
CA GLU A 206 -16.16 -2.23 7.25
C GLU A 206 -17.03 -2.20 5.99
N ARG A 207 -17.37 -0.99 5.51
CA ARG A 207 -18.28 -0.83 4.36
C ARG A 207 -17.59 -1.08 3.02
N ASP A 208 -16.38 -0.55 2.83
CA ASP A 208 -15.64 -0.70 1.58
C ASP A 208 -15.14 -2.13 1.36
N LEU A 209 -15.00 -2.92 2.44
CA LEU A 209 -14.59 -4.32 2.39
C LEU A 209 -15.74 -5.30 2.64
N ALA A 210 -16.98 -4.82 2.67
CA ALA A 210 -18.15 -5.67 2.87
C ALA A 210 -18.21 -6.79 1.82
N GLY A 211 -18.27 -8.05 2.28
CA GLY A 211 -18.34 -9.23 1.43
C GLY A 211 -17.00 -9.66 0.81
N VAL A 212 -15.87 -9.08 1.23
CA VAL A 212 -14.53 -9.60 0.91
C VAL A 212 -14.24 -10.83 1.77
N ASP A 213 -13.83 -11.93 1.15
CA ASP A 213 -13.38 -13.14 1.87
C ASP A 213 -11.86 -13.10 2.14
N GLY A 214 -11.34 -14.07 2.90
CA GLY A 214 -9.91 -14.14 3.21
C GLY A 214 -8.99 -14.24 1.97
N ALA A 215 -9.47 -14.83 0.87
CA ALA A 215 -8.71 -14.92 -0.39
C ALA A 215 -8.71 -13.59 -1.16
N GLY A 216 -9.76 -12.78 -1.01
CA GLY A 216 -9.84 -11.40 -1.46
C GLY A 216 -8.93 -10.51 -0.63
N ALA A 217 -8.97 -10.62 0.69
CA ALA A 217 -8.16 -9.84 1.64
C ALA A 217 -6.66 -9.92 1.32
N ALA A 218 -6.15 -11.10 0.95
CA ALA A 218 -4.75 -11.28 0.55
C ALA A 218 -4.31 -10.46 -0.68
N ARG A 219 -5.26 -9.91 -1.45
CA ARG A 219 -5.04 -9.10 -2.66
C ARG A 219 -5.30 -7.61 -2.45
N ILE A 220 -5.66 -7.19 -1.24
CA ILE A 220 -5.96 -5.79 -0.93
C ILE A 220 -4.71 -5.07 -0.43
N VAL A 221 -4.61 -3.80 -0.80
CA VAL A 221 -3.69 -2.83 -0.22
C VAL A 221 -4.53 -1.67 0.31
N ILE A 222 -4.25 -1.21 1.53
CA ILE A 222 -4.88 -0.02 2.10
C ILE A 222 -3.94 1.17 1.90
N ALA A 223 -4.46 2.33 1.54
CA ALA A 223 -3.73 3.60 1.56
C ALA A 223 -4.41 4.54 2.56
N TYR A 224 -3.71 4.87 3.65
CA TYR A 224 -4.18 5.82 4.64
C TYR A 224 -3.89 7.24 4.20
N GLU A 225 -4.93 8.03 4.02
CA GLU A 225 -4.90 9.41 3.57
C GLU A 225 -5.31 10.34 4.71
N PRO A 226 -4.38 10.99 5.45
CA PRO A 226 -4.74 12.05 6.38
C PRO A 226 -5.26 13.24 5.56
N VAL A 227 -6.56 13.27 5.23
CA VAL A 227 -7.14 14.22 4.25
C VAL A 227 -6.87 15.67 4.66
N TRP A 228 -6.81 15.91 5.98
CA TRP A 228 -6.46 17.19 6.58
C TRP A 228 -5.03 17.69 6.29
N ALA A 229 -4.11 16.81 5.88
CA ALA A 229 -2.72 17.12 5.52
C ALA A 229 -2.44 17.03 4.01
N ILE A 230 -3.44 16.70 3.17
CA ILE A 230 -3.22 16.54 1.73
C ILE A 230 -3.15 17.91 1.06
N GLY A 231 -2.05 18.18 0.35
CA GLY A 231 -1.88 19.39 -0.46
C GLY A 231 -1.57 20.66 0.34
N THR A 232 -1.47 20.59 1.66
CA THR A 232 -1.14 21.72 2.54
C THR A 232 0.35 21.95 2.70
N GLY A 233 1.18 20.99 2.29
CA GLY A 233 2.63 20.98 2.54
C GLY A 233 3.00 20.50 3.95
N GLU A 234 2.02 20.36 4.85
CA GLU A 234 2.21 19.74 6.15
C GLU A 234 2.13 18.21 6.04
N SER A 235 2.87 17.51 6.89
CA SER A 235 2.84 16.05 6.99
C SER A 235 2.39 15.68 8.39
N ALA A 236 1.60 14.61 8.49
CA ALA A 236 1.37 13.97 9.77
C ALA A 236 2.71 13.61 10.43
N SER A 237 2.78 13.77 11.76
CA SER A 237 3.96 13.38 12.52
C SER A 237 4.12 11.85 12.51
N PRO A 238 5.34 11.30 12.71
CA PRO A 238 5.54 9.85 12.84
C PRO A 238 4.56 9.19 13.83
N GLU A 239 4.30 9.84 14.96
CA GLU A 239 3.39 9.35 16.00
C GLU A 239 1.95 9.26 15.50
N GLN A 240 1.47 10.28 14.78
CA GLN A 240 0.13 10.28 14.17
C GLN A 240 0.00 9.20 13.09
N ILE A 241 1.07 8.99 12.31
CA ILE A 241 1.12 7.92 11.28
C ILE A 241 1.03 6.55 11.95
N GLU A 242 1.84 6.29 12.98
CA GLU A 242 1.80 5.03 13.71
C GLU A 242 0.45 4.76 14.38
N GLU A 243 -0.17 5.80 14.94
CA GLU A 243 -1.47 5.71 15.59
C GLU A 243 -2.55 5.30 14.59
N ALA A 244 -2.61 5.98 13.44
CA ALA A 244 -3.60 5.68 12.40
C ALA A 244 -3.36 4.31 11.75
N HIS A 245 -2.12 3.99 11.38
CA HIS A 245 -1.79 2.69 10.80
C HIS A 245 -2.01 1.54 11.81
N GLY A 246 -1.80 1.79 13.10
CA GLY A 246 -2.12 0.84 14.18
C GLY A 246 -3.61 0.56 14.29
N ALA A 247 -4.45 1.61 14.27
CA ALA A 247 -5.91 1.46 14.29
C ALA A 247 -6.42 0.70 13.06
N ILE A 248 -5.93 1.05 11.86
CA ILE A 248 -6.25 0.34 10.61
C ILE A 248 -5.85 -1.13 10.71
N ARG A 249 -4.66 -1.42 11.23
CA ARG A 249 -4.19 -2.80 11.40
C ARG A 249 -5.10 -3.60 12.34
N GLN A 250 -5.51 -3.01 13.45
CA GLN A 250 -6.42 -3.66 14.41
C GLN A 250 -7.76 -3.98 13.75
N GLU A 251 -8.32 -3.04 12.99
CA GLU A 251 -9.59 -3.26 12.28
C GLU A 251 -9.46 -4.36 11.22
N LEU A 252 -8.39 -4.37 10.43
CA LEU A 252 -8.15 -5.43 9.44
C LEU A 252 -8.02 -6.83 10.09
N ILE A 253 -7.43 -6.90 11.29
CA ILE A 253 -7.36 -8.13 12.09
C ILE A 253 -8.75 -8.53 12.62
N SER A 254 -9.57 -7.57 13.02
CA SER A 254 -10.97 -7.80 13.43
C SER A 254 -11.78 -8.41 12.27
N LEU A 255 -11.70 -7.81 11.08
CA LEU A 255 -12.47 -8.21 9.90
C LEU A 255 -12.04 -9.56 9.31
N PHE A 256 -10.74 -9.86 9.27
CA PHE A 256 -10.20 -11.02 8.54
C PHE A 256 -9.46 -12.03 9.40
N GLY A 257 -9.40 -11.81 10.71
CA GLY A 257 -8.59 -12.58 11.64
C GLY A 257 -7.09 -12.27 11.56
N PHE A 258 -6.34 -12.68 12.58
CA PHE A 258 -4.93 -12.35 12.74
C PHE A 258 -4.06 -12.74 11.52
N ALA A 259 -4.28 -13.93 10.95
CA ALA A 259 -3.46 -14.45 9.87
C ALA A 259 -3.58 -13.63 8.57
N ALA A 260 -4.80 -13.27 8.16
CA ALA A 260 -5.03 -12.49 6.95
C ALA A 260 -4.85 -10.99 7.21
N GLY A 261 -5.48 -10.48 8.28
CA GLY A 261 -5.48 -9.06 8.64
C GLY A 261 -4.10 -8.49 8.91
N SER A 262 -3.18 -9.25 9.53
CA SER A 262 -1.79 -8.80 9.75
C SER A 262 -0.96 -8.69 8.46
N GLY A 263 -1.39 -9.37 7.40
CA GLY A 263 -0.65 -9.45 6.15
C GLY A 263 -1.00 -8.37 5.12
N ILE A 264 -2.09 -7.62 5.31
CA ILE A 264 -2.56 -6.62 4.35
C ILE A 264 -1.62 -5.39 4.39
N PRO A 265 -0.98 -4.99 3.28
CA PRO A 265 -0.12 -3.81 3.27
C PRO A 265 -0.91 -2.52 3.55
N ILE A 266 -0.33 -1.63 4.35
CA ILE A 266 -0.89 -0.30 4.63
C ILE A 266 0.12 0.74 4.15
N LEU A 267 -0.26 1.52 3.14
CA LEU A 267 0.52 2.61 2.58
C LEU A 267 0.20 3.91 3.28
N TYR A 268 1.20 4.77 3.46
CA TYR A 268 0.97 6.15 3.81
C TYR A 268 0.68 6.97 2.54
N GLY A 269 -0.48 7.63 2.49
CA GLY A 269 -0.97 8.44 1.37
C GLY A 269 -0.90 9.96 1.60
N GLY A 270 -0.32 10.40 2.71
CA GLY A 270 -0.09 11.83 2.99
C GLY A 270 1.14 12.41 2.26
N SER A 271 1.53 13.63 2.63
CA SER A 271 2.68 14.31 2.03
C SER A 271 3.99 13.54 2.28
N ALA A 272 4.56 12.96 1.23
CA ALA A 272 5.84 12.25 1.26
C ALA A 272 6.74 12.72 0.10
N GLY A 273 8.02 12.91 0.40
CA GLY A 273 9.06 13.32 -0.55
C GLY A 273 10.45 12.93 -0.04
N PRO A 274 11.52 13.24 -0.80
CA PRO A 274 12.89 12.85 -0.42
C PRO A 274 13.30 13.29 1.00
N GLY A 275 12.80 14.44 1.47
CA GLY A 275 13.16 14.97 2.78
C GLY A 275 12.52 14.27 3.99
N ASN A 276 11.50 13.44 3.82
CA ASN A 276 10.80 12.79 4.95
C ASN A 276 10.51 11.30 4.77
N ILE A 277 10.64 10.76 3.55
CA ILE A 277 10.21 9.39 3.22
C ILE A 277 10.95 8.33 4.04
N GLY A 278 12.26 8.49 4.27
CA GLY A 278 13.06 7.55 5.05
C GLY A 278 12.54 7.41 6.48
N ARG A 279 12.32 8.54 7.16
CA ARG A 279 11.74 8.55 8.52
C ARG A 279 10.35 7.93 8.57
N ILE A 280 9.49 8.21 7.59
CA ILE A 280 8.13 7.64 7.57
C ILE A 280 8.19 6.13 7.29
N ALA A 281 9.13 5.66 6.48
CA ALA A 281 9.31 4.22 6.22
C ALA A 281 9.69 3.44 7.50
N LEU A 282 10.29 4.11 8.48
CA LEU A 282 10.61 3.57 9.79
C LEU A 282 9.44 3.60 10.79
N CYS A 283 8.27 4.12 10.43
CA CYS A 283 7.08 4.07 11.28
C CYS A 283 6.47 2.66 11.31
N GLY A 284 5.93 2.26 12.47
CA GLY A 284 5.22 0.99 12.62
C GLY A 284 4.05 0.82 11.65
N ASN A 285 3.80 -0.41 11.19
CA ASN A 285 2.74 -0.77 10.22
C ASN A 285 2.80 -0.11 8.83
N VAL A 286 3.69 0.85 8.58
CA VAL A 286 3.90 1.40 7.23
C VAL A 286 4.57 0.36 6.34
N SER A 287 3.91 0.04 5.23
CA SER A 287 4.36 -0.96 4.23
C SER A 287 4.72 -0.35 2.88
N GLY A 288 4.60 0.97 2.75
CA GLY A 288 4.71 1.66 1.47
C GLY A 288 4.13 3.07 1.49
N PHE A 289 4.09 3.66 0.30
CA PHE A 289 3.57 5.00 0.05
C PHE A 289 2.64 5.02 -1.15
N LEU A 290 1.59 5.83 -1.07
CA LEU A 290 0.82 6.31 -2.21
C LEU A 290 1.17 7.80 -2.41
N ILE A 291 2.04 8.08 -3.38
CA ILE A 291 2.72 9.36 -3.55
C ILE A 291 2.02 10.17 -4.64
N GLY A 292 1.58 11.37 -4.30
CA GLY A 292 1.03 12.34 -5.25
C GLY A 292 2.11 13.15 -5.96
N THR A 293 2.14 14.46 -5.71
CA THR A 293 2.95 15.47 -6.42
C THR A 293 4.43 15.12 -6.56
N ALA A 294 5.06 14.59 -5.50
CA ALA A 294 6.48 14.24 -5.53
C ALA A 294 6.82 13.15 -6.55
N SER A 295 5.84 12.31 -6.94
CA SER A 295 6.04 11.24 -7.93
C SER A 295 6.01 11.74 -9.38
N LEU A 296 5.57 12.98 -9.64
CA LEU A 296 5.46 13.52 -10.99
C LEU A 296 6.82 13.78 -11.63
N ASP A 297 7.84 14.03 -10.82
CA ASP A 297 9.23 14.15 -11.25
C ASP A 297 9.90 12.77 -11.13
N VAL A 298 10.39 12.25 -12.25
CA VAL A 298 10.97 10.90 -12.30
C VAL A 298 12.26 10.79 -11.47
N GLN A 299 13.06 11.85 -11.41
CA GLN A 299 14.31 11.86 -10.66
C GLN A 299 14.04 11.90 -9.16
N LYS A 300 13.06 12.71 -8.73
CA LYS A 300 12.59 12.69 -7.33
C LYS A 300 11.99 11.34 -6.95
N PHE A 301 11.21 10.72 -7.83
CA PHE A 301 10.65 9.40 -7.57
C PHE A 301 11.74 8.32 -7.46
N ILE A 302 12.76 8.36 -8.33
CA ILE A 302 13.95 7.50 -8.23
C ILE A 302 14.67 7.70 -6.88
N GLN A 303 14.93 8.94 -6.51
CA GLN A 303 15.56 9.26 -5.23
C GLN A 303 14.76 8.70 -4.04
N MET A 304 13.42 8.81 -4.07
CA MET A 304 12.54 8.22 -3.05
C MET A 304 12.65 6.69 -3.00
N MET A 305 12.74 6.01 -4.16
CA MET A 305 12.95 4.57 -4.23
C MET A 305 14.29 4.16 -3.59
N ASP A 306 15.35 4.93 -3.84
CA ASP A 306 16.69 4.66 -3.31
C ASP A 306 16.77 4.87 -1.79
N LEU A 307 16.22 5.98 -1.28
CA LEU A 307 16.18 6.26 0.16
C LEU A 307 15.46 5.16 0.95
N VAL A 308 14.34 4.63 0.43
CA VAL A 308 13.63 3.52 1.06
C VAL A 308 14.45 2.23 1.03
N ASN A 309 15.25 2.00 -0.02
CA ASN A 309 16.12 0.83 -0.11
C ASN A 309 17.25 0.88 0.94
N GLU A 310 17.85 2.05 1.16
CA GLU A 310 18.96 2.27 2.10
C GLU A 310 18.50 2.10 3.56
N GLU A 311 17.39 2.74 3.95
CA GLU A 311 16.84 2.61 5.31
C GLU A 311 16.40 1.18 5.63
N SER A 312 15.93 0.45 4.62
CA SER A 312 15.63 -0.98 4.75
C SER A 312 16.88 -1.86 4.93
N GLN A 313 18.10 -1.33 4.71
CA GLN A 313 19.36 -2.03 4.98
C GLN A 313 19.89 -1.77 6.39
N ASN A 314 19.58 -0.62 7.00
CA ASN A 314 20.05 -0.21 8.33
C ASN A 314 18.92 -0.05 9.37
N PRO A 315 18.09 -1.07 9.65
CA PRO A 315 17.03 -0.95 10.66
C PRO A 315 17.54 -0.86 12.12
N GLY A 316 18.83 -0.58 12.37
CA GLY A 316 19.51 -0.83 13.64
C GLY A 316 20.46 0.25 14.19
N GLU A 317 20.56 1.44 13.60
CA GLU A 317 21.45 2.51 14.13
C GLU A 317 20.71 3.83 14.39
N THR A 318 19.66 3.83 15.19
CA THR A 318 19.23 5.06 15.88
C THR A 318 18.67 4.72 17.25
N GLY A 319 19.43 5.01 18.31
CA GLY A 319 18.89 5.06 19.68
C GLY A 319 19.77 4.56 20.82
N SER A 320 21.06 4.90 20.88
CA SER A 320 21.77 5.22 22.14
C SER A 320 23.25 5.42 21.83
N GLY A 321 23.70 6.65 22.02
CA GLY A 321 25.08 7.06 21.77
C GLY A 321 25.23 8.49 22.26
N GLU A 322 24.93 8.68 23.55
CA GLU A 322 25.47 9.83 24.27
C GLU A 322 26.97 9.84 24.02
N ALA A 323 27.42 10.86 23.30
CA ALA A 323 28.83 11.20 23.20
C ALA A 323 29.28 11.71 24.58
N TYR A 324 29.55 10.78 25.49
CA TYR A 324 30.43 11.03 26.62
C TYR A 324 31.86 11.06 26.08
N GLY A 325 32.39 12.27 25.93
CA GLY A 325 33.81 12.46 25.75
C GLY A 325 34.57 12.01 27.00
N ILE A 326 35.70 11.34 26.80
CA ILE A 326 36.85 11.42 27.70
C ILE A 326 38.11 11.45 26.83
N ALA A 327 38.89 12.51 27.03
CA ALA A 327 40.23 12.69 26.52
C ALA A 327 41.20 11.63 27.07
N ARG A 328 42.10 11.14 26.21
CA ARG A 328 43.56 11.17 26.35
C ARG A 328 44.21 10.66 25.08
#